data_AF-A0A7J8NMC4-F1
#
_entry.id   AF-A0A7J8NMC4-F1
#
_cell.length_a   1.000
_cell.length_b   1.000
_cell.length_c   1.000
_cell.angle_alpha   90.00
_cell.angle_beta   90.00
_cell.angle_gamma   90.00
#
_symmetry.space_group_name_H-M   'P 1'
#
loop_
_entity.id
_entity.type
_entity.pdbx_description
1 polymer ?
#
loop_
_entity_poly.entity_id
_entity_poly.type
_entity_poly.pdbx_seq_one_letter_code
_entity_poly.pdbx_strand_id
1 'polypeptide(L)'
;MAGTGLFAEILDGDVYKYYADGEWKKSSSAKTVAIINPTTRKTQYKVQVKLLMVLKIACTQEEVNKVMESAKTAQKSWAKTPLWKRAELLHKAAAILKEHKAPIAECLVKEIAKPAKDAVTEVVRSGDLVSYTAEEGVRILGEGKFLVSDSFPGNERTKYCLTSKIPLGVILAIPPFNYPVNLAVSKIAPALIAGNSLVLKPPTQGAVSALHMVHCFHLAGFPKGLISCVTGKGSEIGDFLTMHPGVNCISFTGGDTGIAISKKAGMVPLQMELGGKDACIVLEDADLDLVAANIIKGGFSYSGQRCTAVKVVLVMESVADVLVDKVKAKIAKLTVGPPEDDCDITPVVSESSANFIEGLVKDAKEKGATFCQEYKRDGNLIWPLL
;
A
#
# COMPACT_ATOMS: atom_id res chain seq x y z
N MET A 1 15.46 -13.92 10.08
CA MET A 1 16.29 -12.74 9.75
C MET A 1 15.99 -12.33 8.32
N ALA A 2 15.47 -11.11 8.15
CA ALA A 2 14.95 -10.52 6.93
C ALA A 2 15.97 -10.28 5.78
N GLY A 3 17.03 -11.08 5.69
CA GLY A 3 18.01 -10.98 4.60
C GLY A 3 19.00 -12.14 4.64
N THR A 4 18.47 -13.34 4.83
CA THR A 4 19.23 -14.59 4.78
C THR A 4 18.74 -15.44 3.60
N GLY A 5 19.58 -16.35 3.12
CA GLY A 5 19.25 -17.22 2.00
C GLY A 5 18.91 -16.43 0.74
N LEU A 6 17.71 -16.67 0.19
CA LEU A 6 17.20 -16.03 -1.02
C LEU A 6 17.22 -14.50 -0.97
N PHE A 7 17.03 -13.91 0.22
CA PHE A 7 16.99 -12.46 0.39
C PHE A 7 18.35 -11.85 0.74
N ALA A 8 19.45 -12.62 0.77
CA ALA A 8 20.76 -12.07 1.14
C ALA A 8 21.21 -10.93 0.22
N GLU A 9 20.86 -11.00 -1.07
CA GLU A 9 21.25 -10.00 -2.06
C GLU A 9 20.57 -8.63 -1.85
N ILE A 10 19.51 -8.53 -1.06
CA ILE A 10 18.86 -7.22 -0.82
C ILE A 10 19.59 -6.41 0.25
N LEU A 11 20.51 -7.02 1.00
CA LEU A 11 21.28 -6.42 2.08
C LEU A 11 22.71 -6.07 1.66
N ASP A 12 23.26 -5.06 2.33
CA ASP A 12 24.67 -4.73 2.39
C ASP A 12 25.02 -4.47 3.86
N GLY A 13 25.55 -5.49 4.54
CA GLY A 13 25.68 -5.46 6.01
C GLY A 13 24.32 -5.44 6.70
N ASP A 14 24.05 -4.39 7.48
CA ASP A 14 22.77 -4.16 8.17
C ASP A 14 21.82 -3.20 7.42
N VAL A 15 22.16 -2.84 6.18
CA VAL A 15 21.43 -1.84 5.38
C VAL A 15 20.80 -2.46 4.13
N TYR A 16 19.52 -2.18 3.91
CA TYR A 16 18.81 -2.60 2.69
C TYR A 16 19.14 -1.71 1.50
N LYS A 17 19.52 -2.34 0.39
CA LYS A 17 19.78 -1.72 -0.91
C LYS A 17 18.47 -1.28 -1.59
N TYR A 18 18.58 -0.38 -2.55
CA TYR A 18 17.46 -0.05 -3.44
C TYR A 18 17.51 -0.89 -4.73
N TYR A 19 16.39 -0.96 -5.46
CA TYR A 19 16.27 -1.77 -6.67
C TYR A 19 16.09 -0.89 -7.91
N ALA A 20 17.00 -0.98 -8.88
CA ALA A 20 16.92 -0.27 -10.15
C ALA A 20 17.71 -1.01 -11.24
N ASP A 21 17.28 -0.87 -12.50
CA ASP A 21 17.93 -1.51 -13.66
C ASP A 21 18.07 -3.03 -13.53
N GLY A 22 17.16 -3.66 -12.78
CA GLY A 22 17.18 -5.10 -12.53
C GLY A 22 18.19 -5.56 -11.49
N GLU A 23 18.83 -4.65 -10.75
CA GLU A 23 19.91 -4.94 -9.82
C GLU A 23 19.71 -4.27 -8.45
N TRP A 24 20.23 -4.89 -7.40
CA TRP A 24 20.28 -4.33 -6.05
C TRP A 24 21.50 -3.43 -5.88
N LYS A 25 21.28 -2.12 -5.88
CA LYS A 25 22.34 -1.10 -5.94
C LYS A 25 22.56 -0.41 -4.60
N LYS A 26 23.81 0.05 -4.38
CA LYS A 26 24.16 0.91 -3.25
C LYS A 26 23.92 2.38 -3.59
N SER A 27 23.37 3.14 -2.64
CA SER A 27 23.19 4.58 -2.75
C SER A 27 24.54 5.29 -2.71
N SER A 28 24.77 6.24 -3.63
CA SER A 28 25.98 7.05 -3.71
C SER A 28 26.17 7.96 -2.47
N SER A 29 25.10 8.19 -1.72
CA SER A 29 25.05 9.09 -0.56
C SER A 29 25.52 8.49 0.77
N ALA A 30 25.58 7.16 0.88
CA ALA A 30 25.73 6.43 2.14
C ALA A 30 24.70 6.78 3.26
N LYS A 31 23.70 7.65 3.00
CA LYS A 31 22.67 7.99 3.98
C LYS A 31 21.66 6.87 4.13
N THR A 32 21.19 6.68 5.35
CA THR A 32 20.17 5.68 5.69
C THR A 32 18.99 6.32 6.44
N VAL A 33 17.80 5.71 6.32
CA VAL A 33 16.66 6.00 7.20
C VAL A 33 16.48 4.81 8.12
N ALA A 34 16.43 5.08 9.42
CA ALA A 34 16.05 4.10 10.42
C ALA A 34 14.54 3.84 10.35
N ILE A 35 14.18 2.56 10.30
CA ILE A 35 12.80 2.09 10.45
C ILE A 35 12.63 1.66 11.90
N ILE A 36 11.67 2.27 12.59
CA ILE A 36 11.46 2.09 14.02
C ILE A 36 10.41 1.00 14.22
N ASN A 37 10.69 0.01 15.06
CA ASN A 37 9.69 -0.99 15.45
C ASN A 37 8.61 -0.30 16.31
N PRO A 38 7.32 -0.31 15.92
CA PRO A 38 6.29 0.42 16.67
C PRO A 38 6.05 -0.11 18.09
N THR A 39 6.30 -1.41 18.33
CA THR A 39 6.18 -2.07 19.64
C THR A 39 7.32 -1.67 20.57
N THR A 40 8.57 -1.80 20.11
CA THR A 40 9.74 -1.57 20.98
C THR A 40 10.22 -0.12 20.98
N ARG A 41 9.78 0.68 19.99
CA ARG A 41 10.23 2.06 19.71
C ARG A 41 11.73 2.19 19.46
N LYS A 42 12.41 1.08 19.14
CA LYS A 42 13.83 1.03 18.79
C LYS A 42 14.01 0.85 17.28
N THR A 43 15.17 1.23 16.76
CA THR A 43 15.54 0.97 15.37
C THR A 43 15.53 -0.54 15.09
N GLN A 44 14.76 -0.93 14.08
CA GLN A 44 14.58 -2.32 13.65
C GLN A 44 15.41 -2.64 12.40
N TYR A 45 15.37 -1.74 11.42
CA TYR A 45 16.05 -1.87 10.13
C TYR A 45 16.62 -0.53 9.71
N LYS A 46 17.58 -0.57 8.80
CA LYS A 46 18.08 0.62 8.10
C LYS A 46 17.87 0.41 6.61
N VAL A 47 17.07 1.27 5.98
CA VAL A 47 16.97 1.30 4.52
C VAL A 47 17.91 2.38 4.00
N GLN A 48 18.61 2.10 2.91
CA GLN A 48 19.28 3.18 2.20
C GLN A 48 18.24 4.23 1.88
N VAL A 49 18.54 5.46 2.26
CA VAL A 49 17.86 6.53 1.56
C VAL A 49 18.51 6.52 0.19
N LYS A 50 17.70 6.45 -0.85
CA LYS A 50 18.07 7.20 -2.05
C LYS A 50 17.90 8.68 -1.69
N LEU A 51 18.73 9.18 -0.75
CA LEU A 51 18.79 10.61 -0.46
C LEU A 51 19.58 11.17 -1.59
N LEU A 52 18.90 12.06 -2.27
CA LEU A 52 19.49 13.06 -3.09
C LEU A 52 20.48 13.88 -2.24
N MET A 53 21.75 13.51 -2.16
CA MET A 53 22.75 14.15 -1.28
C MET A 53 23.42 15.27 -2.10
N VAL A 54 23.76 16.49 -1.63
CA VAL A 54 24.08 17.12 -0.34
C VAL A 54 23.91 18.66 -0.57
N LEU A 55 23.62 19.45 0.48
CA LEU A 55 23.84 20.91 0.56
C LEU A 55 23.49 21.77 -0.67
N LYS A 56 22.32 22.43 -0.68
CA LYS A 56 22.06 23.77 -1.29
C LYS A 56 22.52 24.07 -2.75
N ILE A 57 23.13 23.16 -3.49
CA ILE A 57 23.66 23.38 -4.84
C ILE A 57 23.59 22.03 -5.58
N ALA A 58 22.62 21.94 -6.50
CA ALA A 58 22.45 20.95 -7.58
C ALA A 58 23.18 19.59 -7.49
N CYS A 59 22.46 18.56 -7.03
CA CYS A 59 22.38 17.20 -7.57
C CYS A 59 21.39 16.39 -6.71
N THR A 60 20.35 15.74 -7.24
CA THR A 60 20.43 14.39 -7.87
C THR A 60 19.12 14.00 -8.61
N GLN A 61 18.39 14.98 -9.16
CA GLN A 61 17.33 14.79 -10.17
C GLN A 61 17.72 13.71 -11.20
N GLU A 62 19.01 13.62 -11.53
CA GLU A 62 19.62 12.61 -12.38
C GLU A 62 19.36 11.15 -11.99
N GLU A 63 19.34 10.76 -10.71
CA GLU A 63 19.13 9.35 -10.36
C GLU A 63 17.65 8.95 -10.45
N VAL A 64 16.74 9.92 -10.23
CA VAL A 64 15.31 9.76 -10.52
C VAL A 64 15.11 9.75 -12.03
N ASN A 65 15.74 10.67 -12.77
CA ASN A 65 15.73 10.71 -14.22
C ASN A 65 16.24 9.39 -14.82
N LYS A 66 17.33 8.82 -14.29
CA LYS A 66 17.90 7.53 -14.72
C LYS A 66 16.90 6.38 -14.49
N VAL A 67 16.28 6.33 -13.31
CA VAL A 67 15.23 5.34 -13.02
C VAL A 67 14.04 5.51 -13.97
N MET A 68 13.60 6.74 -14.21
CA MET A 68 12.47 7.04 -15.09
C MET A 68 12.81 6.73 -16.56
N GLU A 69 14.02 7.03 -17.02
CA GLU A 69 14.46 6.73 -18.39
C GLU A 69 14.66 5.22 -18.60
N SER A 70 15.17 4.52 -17.61
CA SER A 70 15.25 3.05 -17.60
C SER A 70 13.86 2.42 -17.66
N ALA A 71 12.93 2.89 -16.82
CA ALA A 71 11.54 2.45 -16.82
C ALA A 71 10.87 2.74 -18.18
N LYS A 72 11.11 3.92 -18.76
CA LYS A 72 10.58 4.29 -20.09
C LYS A 72 11.15 3.42 -21.21
N THR A 73 12.44 3.08 -21.14
CA THR A 73 13.10 2.21 -22.12
C THR A 73 12.57 0.78 -22.02
N ALA A 74 12.50 0.22 -20.82
CA ALA A 74 11.97 -1.11 -20.56
C ALA A 74 10.47 -1.22 -20.92
N GLN A 75 9.70 -0.15 -20.72
CA GLN A 75 8.28 -0.12 -21.07
C GLN A 75 8.03 -0.36 -22.56
N LYS A 76 8.86 0.22 -23.44
CA LYS A 76 8.69 0.10 -24.89
C LYS A 76 8.81 -1.35 -25.37
N SER A 77 9.75 -2.11 -24.81
CA SER A 77 9.88 -3.54 -25.12
C SER A 77 8.79 -4.36 -24.44
N TRP A 78 8.46 -4.03 -23.19
CA TRP A 78 7.42 -4.72 -22.42
C TRP A 78 6.01 -4.60 -23.01
N ALA A 79 5.66 -3.45 -23.59
CA ALA A 79 4.39 -3.26 -24.28
C ALA A 79 4.22 -4.21 -25.47
N LYS A 80 5.32 -4.62 -26.11
CA LYS A 80 5.36 -5.57 -27.23
C LYS A 80 5.41 -7.04 -26.77
N THR A 81 5.67 -7.30 -25.50
CA THR A 81 5.62 -8.67 -24.95
C THR A 81 4.21 -9.24 -25.11
N PRO A 82 4.05 -10.45 -25.66
CA PRO A 82 2.76 -11.11 -25.77
C PRO A 82 2.01 -11.13 -24.44
N LEU A 83 0.71 -10.83 -24.46
CA LEU A 83 -0.12 -10.69 -23.26
C LEU A 83 -0.03 -11.92 -22.33
N TRP A 84 -0.06 -13.13 -22.90
CA TRP A 84 0.06 -14.37 -22.13
C TRP A 84 1.42 -14.52 -21.43
N LYS A 85 2.52 -14.03 -22.01
CA LYS A 85 3.85 -14.02 -21.36
C LYS A 85 3.90 -13.04 -20.19
N ARG A 86 3.17 -11.91 -20.31
CA ARG A 86 3.02 -10.97 -19.19
C ARG A 86 2.28 -11.62 -18.02
N ALA A 87 1.22 -12.37 -18.32
CA ALA A 87 0.47 -13.13 -17.32
C ALA A 87 1.32 -14.24 -16.68
N GLU A 88 2.05 -15.03 -17.48
CA GLU A 88 2.95 -16.09 -16.99
C GLU A 88 3.95 -15.57 -15.94
N LEU A 89 4.60 -14.43 -16.21
CA LEU A 89 5.53 -13.80 -15.27
C LEU A 89 4.84 -13.33 -13.97
N LEU A 90 3.60 -12.84 -14.06
CA LEU A 90 2.82 -12.45 -12.88
C LEU A 90 2.43 -13.68 -12.03
N HIS A 91 2.00 -14.78 -12.65
CA HIS A 91 1.73 -16.03 -11.93
C HIS A 91 2.98 -16.58 -11.26
N LYS A 92 4.13 -16.50 -11.94
CA LYS A 92 5.41 -16.89 -11.34
C LYS A 92 5.77 -16.02 -10.12
N ALA A 93 5.63 -14.70 -10.22
CA ALA A 93 5.84 -13.81 -9.07
C ALA A 93 4.87 -14.09 -7.92
N ALA A 94 3.60 -14.36 -8.23
CA ALA A 94 2.60 -14.74 -7.23
C ALA A 94 2.95 -16.03 -6.49
N ALA A 95 3.45 -17.05 -7.21
CA ALA A 95 3.90 -18.30 -6.60
C ALA A 95 5.07 -18.06 -5.64
N ILE A 96 6.10 -17.31 -6.09
CA ILE A 96 7.28 -16.98 -5.29
C ILE A 96 6.89 -16.18 -4.02
N LEU A 97 5.96 -15.23 -4.13
CA LEU A 97 5.43 -14.49 -2.97
C LEU A 97 4.78 -15.41 -1.93
N LYS A 98 3.97 -16.37 -2.37
CA LYS A 98 3.28 -17.32 -1.48
C LYS A 98 4.23 -18.34 -0.86
N GLU A 99 5.24 -18.76 -1.61
CA GLU A 99 6.30 -19.66 -1.16
C GLU A 99 7.11 -18.99 -0.04
N HIS A 100 7.56 -17.76 -0.26
CA HIS A 100 8.39 -16.99 0.67
C HIS A 100 7.59 -16.01 1.55
N LYS A 101 6.36 -16.38 1.90
CA LYS A 101 5.48 -15.55 2.74
C LYS A 101 6.04 -15.25 4.13
N ALA A 102 6.77 -16.20 4.73
CA ALA A 102 7.21 -16.09 6.12
C ALA A 102 8.23 -14.95 6.36
N PRO A 103 9.32 -14.82 5.58
CA PRO A 103 10.23 -13.67 5.70
C PRO A 103 9.54 -12.31 5.50
N ILE A 104 8.59 -12.23 4.56
CA ILE A 104 7.84 -10.99 4.29
C ILE A 104 6.91 -10.66 5.46
N ALA A 105 6.20 -11.66 6.00
CA ALA A 105 5.35 -11.51 7.17
C ALA A 105 6.15 -11.09 8.42
N GLU A 106 7.34 -11.65 8.63
CA GLU A 106 8.27 -11.24 9.72
C GLU A 106 8.57 -9.74 9.63
N CYS A 107 8.82 -9.23 8.42
CA CYS A 107 9.01 -7.79 8.19
C CYS A 107 7.75 -6.99 8.53
N LEU A 108 6.56 -7.42 8.12
CA LEU A 108 5.30 -6.72 8.42
C LEU A 108 5.04 -6.62 9.93
N VAL A 109 5.25 -7.71 10.68
CA VAL A 109 5.11 -7.72 12.15
C VAL A 109 6.05 -6.67 12.77
N LYS A 110 7.32 -6.67 12.37
CA LYS A 110 8.35 -5.81 12.97
C LYS A 110 8.32 -4.36 12.49
N GLU A 111 7.93 -4.11 11.24
CA GLU A 111 7.89 -2.76 10.65
C GLU A 111 6.59 -2.04 10.98
N ILE A 112 5.44 -2.72 10.98
CA ILE A 112 4.15 -2.02 11.05
C ILE A 112 3.26 -2.55 12.17
N ALA A 113 3.81 -3.38 13.07
CA ALA A 113 3.08 -3.98 14.18
C ALA A 113 1.78 -4.66 13.77
N LYS A 114 1.77 -5.31 12.60
CA LYS A 114 0.64 -6.11 12.14
C LYS A 114 0.59 -7.44 12.89
N PRO A 115 -0.57 -7.89 13.40
CA PRO A 115 -0.71 -9.22 14.01
C PRO A 115 -0.11 -10.30 13.11
N ALA A 116 0.59 -11.28 13.70
CA ALA A 116 1.38 -12.26 12.96
C ALA A 116 0.56 -13.05 11.93
N LYS A 117 -0.67 -13.47 12.25
CA LYS A 117 -1.52 -14.18 11.29
C LYS A 117 -2.01 -13.27 10.16
N ASP A 118 -2.34 -12.02 10.49
CA ASP A 118 -2.75 -11.02 9.50
C ASP A 118 -1.61 -10.66 8.54
N ALA A 119 -0.37 -10.61 9.04
CA ALA A 119 0.83 -10.40 8.22
C ALA A 119 1.02 -11.52 7.19
N VAL A 120 0.87 -12.79 7.60
CA VAL A 120 0.92 -13.93 6.67
C VAL A 120 -0.23 -13.86 5.66
N THR A 121 -1.45 -13.57 6.14
CA THR A 121 -2.65 -13.44 5.31
C THR A 121 -2.48 -12.35 4.27
N GLU A 122 -1.87 -11.22 4.61
CA GLU A 122 -1.56 -10.14 3.66
C GLU A 122 -0.71 -10.66 2.49
N VAL A 123 0.36 -11.40 2.77
CA VAL A 123 1.29 -11.86 1.72
C VAL A 123 0.64 -12.90 0.82
N VAL A 124 -0.10 -13.85 1.40
CA VAL A 124 -0.84 -14.86 0.62
C VAL A 124 -1.87 -14.19 -0.28
N ARG A 125 -2.69 -13.29 0.29
CA ARG A 125 -3.69 -12.51 -0.46
C ARG A 125 -3.04 -11.66 -1.55
N SER A 126 -1.82 -11.17 -1.33
CA SER A 126 -1.08 -10.41 -2.34
C SER A 126 -0.73 -11.29 -3.54
N GLY A 127 -0.27 -12.53 -3.32
CA GLY A 127 -0.06 -13.49 -4.40
C GLY A 127 -1.36 -13.87 -5.12
N ASP A 128 -2.47 -14.05 -4.38
CA ASP A 128 -3.79 -14.29 -4.97
C ASP A 128 -4.22 -13.13 -5.87
N LEU A 129 -4.08 -11.90 -5.39
CA LEU A 129 -4.45 -10.69 -6.13
C LEU A 129 -3.60 -10.53 -7.41
N VAL A 130 -2.30 -10.82 -7.34
CA VAL A 130 -1.43 -10.80 -8.54
C VAL A 130 -1.90 -11.82 -9.57
N SER A 131 -2.20 -13.05 -9.16
CA SER A 131 -2.69 -14.10 -10.07
C SER A 131 -4.04 -13.73 -10.67
N TYR A 132 -4.97 -13.28 -9.84
CA TYR A 132 -6.30 -12.85 -10.28
C TYR A 132 -6.21 -11.69 -11.29
N THR A 133 -5.35 -10.71 -11.03
CA THR A 133 -5.15 -9.57 -11.93
C THR A 133 -4.53 -9.97 -13.26
N ALA A 134 -3.66 -10.98 -13.28
CA ALA A 134 -3.10 -11.51 -14.51
C ALA A 134 -4.20 -12.10 -15.40
N GLU A 135 -5.07 -12.93 -14.82
CA GLU A 135 -6.21 -13.55 -15.52
C GLU A 135 -7.20 -12.51 -16.05
N GLU A 136 -7.62 -11.57 -15.21
CA GLU A 136 -8.52 -10.49 -15.62
C GLU A 136 -7.88 -9.60 -16.68
N GLY A 137 -6.58 -9.33 -16.57
CA GLY A 137 -5.85 -8.57 -17.58
C GLY A 137 -5.78 -9.29 -18.92
N VAL A 138 -5.65 -10.62 -18.94
CA VAL A 138 -5.72 -11.41 -20.19
C VAL A 138 -7.09 -11.26 -20.86
N ARG A 139 -8.18 -11.41 -20.09
CA ARG A 139 -9.56 -11.28 -20.61
C ARG A 139 -9.80 -9.86 -21.15
N ILE A 140 -9.55 -8.85 -20.33
CA ILE A 140 -9.88 -7.45 -20.65
C ILE A 140 -9.00 -6.87 -21.77
N LEU A 141 -7.73 -7.27 -21.88
CA LEU A 141 -6.79 -6.73 -22.86
C LEU A 141 -6.68 -7.59 -24.13
N GLY A 142 -7.12 -8.85 -24.07
CA GLY A 142 -7.23 -9.73 -25.24
C GLY A 142 -8.43 -9.39 -26.12
N GLU A 143 -9.40 -8.65 -25.59
CA GLU A 143 -10.60 -8.21 -26.30
C GLU A 143 -10.40 -6.82 -26.95
N GLY A 144 -10.84 -6.69 -28.21
CA GLY A 144 -11.01 -5.40 -28.90
C GLY A 144 -12.48 -5.16 -29.22
N LYS A 145 -12.90 -3.89 -29.31
CA LYS A 145 -14.27 -3.57 -29.76
C LYS A 145 -14.24 -3.15 -31.22
N PHE A 146 -15.06 -3.83 -32.01
CA PHE A 146 -15.35 -3.45 -33.39
C PHE A 146 -16.64 -2.63 -33.43
N LEU A 147 -16.54 -1.38 -33.90
CA LEU A 147 -17.64 -0.43 -33.98
C LEU A 147 -17.94 -0.09 -35.45
N VAL A 148 -19.21 0.15 -35.74
CA VAL A 148 -19.74 0.52 -37.06
C VAL A 148 -20.36 1.92 -36.99
N SER A 149 -20.18 2.73 -38.03
CA SER A 149 -20.58 4.15 -38.00
C SER A 149 -22.08 4.40 -38.00
N ASP A 150 -22.90 3.45 -38.44
CA ASP A 150 -24.37 3.55 -38.47
C ASP A 150 -25.03 3.48 -37.08
N SER A 151 -24.24 3.38 -36.00
CA SER A 151 -24.71 3.50 -34.63
C SER A 151 -24.98 4.94 -34.17
N PHE A 152 -24.81 5.96 -35.03
CA PHE A 152 -25.09 7.37 -34.73
C PHE A 152 -25.89 8.03 -35.87
N PRO A 153 -26.98 8.79 -35.58
CA PRO A 153 -27.80 9.43 -36.59
C PRO A 153 -27.01 10.24 -37.61
N GLY A 154 -27.35 10.09 -38.89
CA GLY A 154 -26.69 10.80 -40.00
C GLY A 154 -25.44 10.11 -40.58
N ASN A 155 -25.13 8.88 -40.16
CA ASN A 155 -24.03 8.09 -40.72
C ASN A 155 -24.52 6.83 -41.44
N GLU A 156 -23.91 6.53 -42.58
CA GLU A 156 -24.07 5.24 -43.27
C GLU A 156 -23.08 4.19 -42.73
N ARG A 157 -23.32 2.91 -43.03
CA ARG A 157 -22.49 1.77 -42.60
C ARG A 157 -21.22 1.58 -43.45
N THR A 158 -20.44 2.64 -43.60
CA THR A 158 -19.26 2.67 -44.49
C THR A 158 -17.94 2.82 -43.76
N LYS A 159 -17.95 3.11 -42.45
CA LYS A 159 -16.74 3.25 -41.63
C LYS A 159 -16.71 2.21 -40.53
N TYR A 160 -15.53 1.61 -40.34
CA TYR A 160 -15.25 0.64 -39.30
C TYR A 160 -14.20 1.20 -38.35
N CYS A 161 -14.39 1.01 -37.05
CA CYS A 161 -13.44 1.42 -36.03
C CYS A 161 -13.10 0.23 -35.14
N LEU A 162 -11.81 -0.10 -35.05
CA LEU A 162 -11.28 -1.04 -34.08
C LEU A 162 -10.70 -0.26 -32.90
N THR A 163 -11.17 -0.55 -31.69
CA THR A 163 -10.66 0.07 -30.47
C THR A 163 -10.03 -0.98 -29.55
N SER A 164 -8.89 -0.63 -28.96
CA SER A 164 -8.14 -1.46 -28.02
C SER A 164 -7.55 -0.58 -26.91
N LYS A 165 -7.23 -1.20 -25.77
CA LYS A 165 -6.53 -0.53 -24.67
C LYS A 165 -5.02 -0.57 -24.92
N ILE A 166 -4.34 0.56 -24.69
CA ILE A 166 -2.88 0.67 -24.78
C ILE A 166 -2.31 1.13 -23.42
N PRO A 167 -1.07 0.75 -23.06
CA PRO A 167 -0.43 1.24 -21.85
C PRO A 167 -0.24 2.76 -21.89
N LEU A 168 -0.26 3.38 -20.70
CA LEU A 168 0.01 4.81 -20.53
C LEU A 168 1.51 5.12 -20.59
N GLY A 169 2.36 4.20 -20.12
CA GLY A 169 3.81 4.39 -20.07
C GLY A 169 4.40 4.02 -18.71
N VAL A 170 5.03 4.97 -18.02
CA VAL A 170 5.61 4.77 -16.68
C VAL A 170 4.59 5.12 -15.60
N ILE A 171 4.25 4.16 -14.74
CA ILE A 171 3.36 4.37 -13.60
C ILE A 171 4.18 4.61 -12.34
N LEU A 172 3.88 5.70 -11.62
CA LEU A 172 4.38 5.93 -10.27
C LEU A 172 3.40 5.33 -9.26
N ALA A 173 3.80 4.26 -8.58
CA ALA A 173 3.00 3.60 -7.55
C ALA A 173 3.47 3.99 -6.15
N ILE A 174 2.55 4.49 -5.32
CA ILE A 174 2.82 4.96 -3.96
C ILE A 174 1.81 4.30 -3.01
N PRO A 175 2.12 3.12 -2.43
CA PRO A 175 1.28 2.47 -1.43
C PRO A 175 1.42 3.11 -0.03
N PRO A 176 0.51 2.81 0.91
CA PRO A 176 0.56 3.28 2.30
C PRO A 176 1.28 2.28 3.21
N PHE A 177 1.53 2.67 4.47
CA PHE A 177 2.21 1.82 5.47
C PHE A 177 1.40 0.62 5.92
N ASN A 178 0.07 0.70 5.95
CA ASN A 178 -0.77 -0.30 6.64
C ASN A 178 -0.90 -1.62 5.88
N TYR A 179 -0.64 -1.61 4.57
CA TYR A 179 -0.59 -2.79 3.69
C TYR A 179 0.50 -2.60 2.63
N PRO A 180 1.79 -2.55 3.02
CA PRO A 180 2.88 -2.13 2.14
C PRO A 180 3.19 -3.19 1.07
N VAL A 181 2.68 -4.41 1.21
CA VAL A 181 2.77 -5.48 0.20
C VAL A 181 1.46 -5.53 -0.59
N ASN A 182 0.32 -5.69 0.08
CA ASN A 182 -0.96 -5.91 -0.62
C ASN A 182 -1.39 -4.70 -1.46
N LEU A 183 -1.28 -3.48 -0.92
CA LEU A 183 -1.63 -2.28 -1.66
C LEU A 183 -0.54 -1.85 -2.65
N ALA A 184 0.67 -2.40 -2.53
CA ALA A 184 1.68 -2.27 -3.59
C ALA A 184 1.35 -3.19 -4.76
N VAL A 185 1.09 -4.48 -4.55
CA VAL A 185 0.77 -5.40 -5.65
C VAL A 185 -0.53 -5.04 -6.36
N SER A 186 -1.50 -4.45 -5.66
CA SER A 186 -2.73 -3.91 -6.25
C SER A 186 -2.48 -2.82 -7.30
N LYS A 187 -1.28 -2.22 -7.32
CA LYS A 187 -0.83 -1.23 -8.30
C LYS A 187 0.15 -1.83 -9.31
N ILE A 188 1.06 -2.67 -8.83
CA ILE A 188 2.08 -3.35 -9.63
C ILE A 188 1.42 -4.26 -10.67
N ALA A 189 0.57 -5.19 -10.23
CA ALA A 189 -0.01 -6.20 -11.11
C ALA A 189 -0.82 -5.62 -12.27
N PRO A 190 -1.77 -4.68 -12.06
CA PRO A 190 -2.53 -4.11 -13.18
C PRO A 190 -1.67 -3.24 -14.10
N ALA A 191 -0.66 -2.53 -13.56
CA ALA A 191 0.27 -1.76 -14.38
C ALA A 191 1.05 -2.67 -15.34
N LEU A 192 1.63 -3.75 -14.81
CA LEU A 192 2.47 -4.66 -15.58
C LEU A 192 1.67 -5.46 -16.63
N ILE A 193 0.50 -6.02 -16.28
CA ILE A 193 -0.30 -6.78 -17.26
C ILE A 193 -0.80 -5.90 -18.41
N ALA A 194 -1.07 -4.61 -18.13
CA ALA A 194 -1.44 -3.61 -19.12
C ALA A 194 -0.29 -3.17 -20.05
N GLY A 195 0.95 -3.59 -19.78
CA GLY A 195 2.12 -3.24 -20.59
C GLY A 195 2.84 -1.95 -20.17
N ASN A 196 2.60 -1.48 -18.95
CA ASN A 196 3.32 -0.33 -18.38
C ASN A 196 4.60 -0.78 -17.67
N SER A 197 5.53 0.15 -17.47
CA SER A 197 6.59 0.01 -16.47
C SER A 197 6.18 0.69 -15.16
N LEU A 198 6.95 0.42 -14.10
CA LEU A 198 6.60 0.84 -12.76
C LEU A 198 7.80 1.42 -12.00
N VAL A 199 7.58 2.58 -11.40
CA VAL A 199 8.42 3.11 -10.31
C VAL A 199 7.62 3.04 -9.02
N LEU A 200 8.02 2.15 -8.12
CA LEU A 200 7.44 1.99 -6.80
C LEU A 200 8.16 2.92 -5.82
N LYS A 201 7.39 3.74 -5.10
CA LYS A 201 7.86 4.48 -3.93
C LYS A 201 7.10 3.96 -2.71
N PRO A 202 7.62 2.95 -1.99
CA PRO A 202 6.95 2.44 -0.81
C PRO A 202 6.93 3.50 0.31
N PRO A 203 6.04 3.37 1.30
CA PRO A 203 6.14 4.16 2.52
C PRO A 203 7.50 3.90 3.20
N THR A 204 8.02 4.89 3.92
CA THR A 204 9.26 4.68 4.70
C THR A 204 9.06 3.57 5.73
N GLN A 205 7.94 3.61 6.46
CA GLN A 205 7.51 2.56 7.36
C GLN A 205 6.80 1.46 6.54
N GLY A 206 7.40 0.28 6.42
CA GLY A 206 6.96 -0.76 5.47
C GLY A 206 7.85 -0.90 4.23
N ALA A 207 8.97 -0.18 4.17
CA ALA A 207 9.87 -0.25 3.02
C ALA A 207 10.55 -1.63 2.90
N VAL A 208 10.95 -2.29 3.99
CA VAL A 208 11.68 -3.56 3.92
C VAL A 208 10.77 -4.68 3.41
N SER A 209 9.54 -4.76 3.91
CA SER A 209 8.53 -5.71 3.40
C SER A 209 8.26 -5.49 1.91
N ALA A 210 8.16 -4.23 1.45
CA ALA A 210 8.04 -3.92 0.03
C ALA A 210 9.28 -4.33 -0.79
N LEU A 211 10.50 -4.17 -0.27
CA LEU A 211 11.73 -4.59 -0.95
C LEU A 211 11.79 -6.13 -1.10
N HIS A 212 11.38 -6.88 -0.07
CA HIS A 212 11.28 -8.35 -0.18
C HIS A 212 10.24 -8.77 -1.25
N MET A 213 9.10 -8.08 -1.29
CA MET A 213 8.10 -8.30 -2.33
C MET A 213 8.69 -8.01 -3.72
N VAL A 214 9.38 -6.88 -3.91
CA VAL A 214 10.05 -6.55 -5.18
C VAL A 214 11.09 -7.61 -5.57
N HIS A 215 11.80 -8.17 -4.59
CA HIS A 215 12.73 -9.28 -4.83
C HIS A 215 12.02 -10.52 -5.41
N CYS A 216 10.77 -10.80 -5.02
CA CYS A 216 9.99 -11.89 -5.61
C CYS A 216 9.68 -11.64 -7.10
N PHE A 217 9.40 -10.39 -7.49
CA PHE A 217 9.27 -10.02 -8.91
C PHE A 217 10.62 -10.11 -9.64
N HIS A 218 11.72 -9.73 -9.00
CA HIS A 218 13.05 -9.91 -9.58
C HIS A 218 13.34 -11.38 -9.91
N LEU A 219 13.10 -12.28 -8.96
CA LEU A 219 13.28 -13.74 -9.13
C LEU A 219 12.34 -14.35 -10.17
N ALA A 220 11.16 -13.76 -10.37
CA ALA A 220 10.26 -14.18 -11.44
C ALA A 220 10.86 -13.95 -12.83
N GLY A 221 11.81 -13.02 -12.97
CA GLY A 221 12.54 -12.75 -14.21
C GLY A 221 11.94 -11.62 -15.05
N PHE A 222 11.32 -10.63 -14.41
CA PHE A 222 10.86 -9.44 -15.12
C PHE A 222 12.05 -8.69 -15.77
N PRO A 223 11.86 -8.09 -16.96
CA PRO A 223 12.92 -7.35 -17.64
C PRO A 223 13.58 -6.27 -16.78
N LYS A 224 14.91 -6.11 -16.95
CA LYS A 224 15.68 -5.06 -16.29
C LYS A 224 15.05 -3.68 -16.55
N GLY A 225 14.94 -2.86 -15.50
CA GLY A 225 14.37 -1.51 -15.56
C GLY A 225 12.84 -1.44 -15.55
N LEU A 226 12.13 -2.56 -15.78
CA LEU A 226 10.66 -2.55 -15.84
C LEU A 226 10.01 -2.21 -14.50
N ILE A 227 10.62 -2.69 -13.42
CA ILE A 227 10.24 -2.39 -12.04
C ILE A 227 11.44 -1.72 -11.39
N SER A 228 11.23 -0.53 -10.84
CA SER A 228 12.21 0.15 -9.99
C SER A 228 11.57 0.45 -8.63
N CYS A 229 12.34 0.33 -7.55
CA CYS A 229 11.88 0.63 -6.20
C CYS A 229 12.78 1.70 -5.58
N VAL A 230 12.21 2.87 -5.34
CA VAL A 230 12.93 4.04 -4.82
C VAL A 230 12.54 4.27 -3.37
N THR A 231 13.51 4.16 -2.45
CA THR A 231 13.32 4.38 -1.01
C THR A 231 13.83 5.76 -0.58
N GLY A 232 13.19 6.35 0.43
CA GLY A 232 13.57 7.66 0.95
C GLY A 232 12.42 8.39 1.65
N LYS A 233 12.69 9.51 2.31
CA LYS A 233 11.63 10.28 2.97
C LYS A 233 10.73 10.94 1.93
N GLY A 234 9.41 10.85 2.13
CA GLY A 234 8.44 11.47 1.22
C GLY A 234 8.64 12.99 1.10
N SER A 235 9.03 13.66 2.19
CA SER A 235 9.34 15.10 2.21
C SER A 235 10.57 15.48 1.38
N GLU A 236 11.45 14.53 1.06
CA GLU A 236 12.69 14.78 0.34
C GLU A 236 12.59 14.41 -1.14
N ILE A 237 11.88 13.32 -1.46
CA ILE A 237 11.81 12.78 -2.83
C ILE A 237 10.42 12.73 -3.44
N GLY A 238 9.37 13.05 -2.67
CA GLY A 238 7.97 12.95 -3.10
C GLY A 238 7.65 13.88 -4.26
N ASP A 239 7.91 15.17 -4.11
CA ASP A 239 7.64 16.18 -5.15
C ASP A 239 8.45 15.90 -6.43
N PHE A 240 9.72 15.50 -6.30
CA PHE A 240 10.55 15.15 -7.46
C PHE A 240 9.98 13.99 -8.26
N LEU A 241 9.38 12.99 -7.60
CA LEU A 241 8.76 11.86 -8.28
C LEU A 241 7.41 12.24 -8.90
N THR A 242 6.54 12.93 -8.15
CA THR A 242 5.17 13.24 -8.59
C THR A 242 5.10 14.33 -9.65
N MET A 243 6.10 15.21 -9.71
CA MET A 243 6.22 16.26 -10.72
C MET A 243 7.09 15.85 -11.91
N HIS A 244 7.63 14.63 -11.92
CA HIS A 244 8.58 14.20 -12.94
C HIS A 244 7.91 14.07 -14.33
N PRO A 245 8.45 14.67 -15.41
CA PRO A 245 7.84 14.65 -16.74
C PRO A 245 7.81 13.26 -17.40
N GLY A 246 8.62 12.33 -16.90
CA GLY A 246 8.63 10.92 -17.32
C GLY A 246 7.52 10.06 -16.72
N VAL A 247 6.74 10.55 -15.74
CA VAL A 247 5.60 9.82 -15.18
C VAL A 247 4.39 10.01 -16.10
N ASN A 248 3.66 8.93 -16.37
CA ASN A 248 2.46 8.96 -17.22
C ASN A 248 1.17 8.70 -16.45
N CYS A 249 1.25 8.21 -15.20
CA CYS A 249 0.13 8.08 -14.27
C CYS A 249 0.65 7.91 -12.85
N ILE A 250 -0.10 8.43 -11.87
CA ILE A 250 0.20 8.26 -10.45
C ILE A 250 -0.92 7.45 -9.81
N SER A 251 -0.57 6.33 -9.17
CA SER A 251 -1.47 5.54 -8.34
C SER A 251 -1.03 5.64 -6.89
N PHE A 252 -1.78 6.40 -6.10
CA PHE A 252 -1.46 6.75 -4.72
C PHE A 252 -2.52 6.20 -3.77
N THR A 253 -2.06 5.70 -2.63
CA THR A 253 -2.93 5.42 -1.49
C THR A 253 -2.31 5.99 -0.23
N GLY A 254 -3.09 6.76 0.54
CA GLY A 254 -2.60 7.39 1.77
C GLY A 254 -3.60 8.37 2.36
N GLY A 255 -3.12 9.31 3.17
CA GLY A 255 -3.96 10.38 3.72
C GLY A 255 -3.98 11.61 2.82
N ASP A 256 -4.16 12.77 3.45
CA ASP A 256 -4.32 14.08 2.80
C ASP A 256 -3.12 14.51 1.94
N THR A 257 -1.98 13.83 2.04
CA THR A 257 -0.87 13.97 1.09
C THR A 257 -1.34 13.83 -0.37
N GLY A 258 -2.38 13.03 -0.65
CA GLY A 258 -2.98 12.93 -1.98
C GLY A 258 -3.47 14.26 -2.54
N ILE A 259 -3.99 15.17 -1.68
CA ILE A 259 -4.41 16.52 -2.08
C ILE A 259 -3.21 17.37 -2.51
N ALA A 260 -2.08 17.24 -1.82
CA ALA A 260 -0.86 17.94 -2.21
C ALA A 260 -0.30 17.38 -3.53
N ILE A 261 -0.36 16.06 -3.75
CA ILE A 261 0.04 15.43 -5.00
C ILE A 261 -0.84 15.91 -6.16
N SER A 262 -2.16 15.93 -5.99
CA SER A 262 -3.08 16.34 -7.06
C SER A 262 -2.90 17.78 -7.51
N LYS A 263 -2.44 18.67 -6.62
CA LYS A 263 -2.13 20.07 -6.93
C LYS A 263 -0.80 20.26 -7.67
N LYS A 264 0.13 19.31 -7.55
CA LYS A 264 1.50 19.42 -8.09
C LYS A 264 1.76 18.54 -9.30
N ALA A 265 1.01 17.45 -9.46
CA ALA A 265 1.20 16.50 -10.54
C ALA A 265 1.07 17.17 -11.91
N GLY A 266 1.80 16.64 -12.91
CA GLY A 266 1.66 17.06 -14.30
C GLY A 266 0.32 16.63 -14.92
N MET A 267 0.18 16.80 -16.23
CA MET A 267 -1.01 16.39 -16.99
C MET A 267 -1.08 14.86 -17.16
N VAL A 268 -1.31 14.15 -16.07
CA VAL A 268 -1.37 12.69 -15.99
C VAL A 268 -2.61 12.24 -15.23
N PRO A 269 -3.17 11.05 -15.55
CA PRO A 269 -4.21 10.46 -14.74
C PRO A 269 -3.74 10.20 -13.30
N LEU A 270 -4.61 10.51 -12.35
CA LEU A 270 -4.40 10.31 -10.92
C LEU A 270 -5.42 9.29 -10.42
N GLN A 271 -4.93 8.16 -9.91
CA GLN A 271 -5.74 7.21 -9.15
C GLN A 271 -5.43 7.43 -7.66
N MET A 272 -6.44 7.83 -6.89
CA MET A 272 -6.28 8.26 -5.50
C MET A 272 -7.21 7.48 -4.57
N GLU A 273 -6.63 6.70 -3.66
CA GLU A 273 -7.35 6.05 -2.57
C GLU A 273 -6.96 6.74 -1.26
N LEU A 274 -7.87 7.52 -0.68
CA LEU A 274 -7.56 8.41 0.46
C LEU A 274 -8.16 7.91 1.79
N GLY A 275 -8.15 8.77 2.80
CA GLY A 275 -8.79 8.50 4.09
C GLY A 275 -10.31 8.34 3.96
N GLY A 276 -10.88 7.50 4.83
CA GLY A 276 -12.32 7.27 4.92
C GLY A 276 -12.83 7.40 6.35
N LYS A 277 -14.11 7.73 6.51
CA LYS A 277 -14.81 7.83 7.79
C LYS A 277 -16.14 7.07 7.73
N ASP A 278 -16.05 5.79 7.37
CA ASP A 278 -17.20 4.97 7.02
C ASP A 278 -18.21 4.90 8.18
N ALA A 279 -19.47 5.21 7.86
CA ALA A 279 -20.57 5.22 8.81
C ALA A 279 -21.31 3.87 8.78
N CYS A 280 -21.55 3.30 9.95
CA CYS A 280 -22.48 2.19 10.15
C CYS A 280 -23.81 2.76 10.63
N ILE A 281 -24.84 2.71 9.78
CA ILE A 281 -26.19 3.18 10.12
C ILE A 281 -27.00 1.99 10.63
N VAL A 282 -27.57 2.12 11.83
CA VAL A 282 -28.28 1.06 12.54
C VAL A 282 -29.73 1.50 12.79
N LEU A 283 -30.65 0.80 12.14
CA LEU A 283 -32.09 1.03 12.25
C LEU A 283 -32.70 0.20 13.39
N GLU A 284 -33.96 0.50 13.72
CA GLU A 284 -34.73 -0.10 14.83
C GLU A 284 -34.88 -1.62 14.71
N ASP A 285 -34.99 -2.14 13.49
CA ASP A 285 -35.24 -3.54 13.17
C ASP A 285 -33.96 -4.35 12.93
N ALA A 286 -32.79 -3.74 13.15
CA ALA A 286 -31.51 -4.39 12.91
C ALA A 286 -31.22 -5.51 13.93
N ASP A 287 -30.59 -6.58 13.45
CA ASP A 287 -29.98 -7.59 14.32
C ASP A 287 -28.78 -6.98 15.06
N LEU A 288 -29.00 -6.55 16.31
CA LEU A 288 -27.99 -5.83 17.10
C LEU A 288 -26.78 -6.70 17.48
N ASP A 289 -26.92 -8.03 17.54
CA ASP A 289 -25.79 -8.93 17.80
C ASP A 289 -24.87 -9.04 16.59
N LEU A 290 -25.46 -9.16 15.39
CA LEU A 290 -24.74 -9.11 14.13
C LEU A 290 -24.08 -7.75 13.92
N VAL A 291 -24.80 -6.65 14.19
CA VAL A 291 -24.28 -5.29 14.08
C VAL A 291 -23.09 -5.11 15.02
N ALA A 292 -23.23 -5.44 16.31
CA ALA A 292 -22.15 -5.32 17.27
C ALA A 292 -20.92 -6.14 16.86
N ALA A 293 -21.09 -7.36 16.34
CA ALA A 293 -19.98 -8.16 15.84
C ALA A 293 -19.25 -7.50 14.65
N ASN A 294 -20.00 -6.90 13.72
CA ASN A 294 -19.42 -6.22 12.56
C ASN A 294 -18.79 -4.86 12.91
N ILE A 295 -19.30 -4.13 13.90
CA ILE A 295 -18.64 -2.92 14.43
C ILE A 295 -17.27 -3.28 14.98
N ILE A 296 -17.15 -4.38 15.75
CA ILE A 296 -15.88 -4.80 16.34
C ILE A 296 -14.89 -5.20 15.24
N LYS A 297 -15.30 -6.12 14.37
CA LYS A 297 -14.48 -6.60 13.26
C LYS A 297 -14.08 -5.47 12.30
N GLY A 298 -15.00 -4.56 12.01
CA GLY A 298 -14.81 -3.48 11.05
C GLY A 298 -14.07 -2.27 11.59
N GLY A 299 -14.26 -1.94 12.88
CA GLY A 299 -13.70 -0.74 13.50
C GLY A 299 -12.36 -0.97 14.19
N PHE A 300 -12.13 -2.15 14.77
CA PHE A 300 -10.92 -2.43 15.56
C PHE A 300 -9.90 -3.34 14.87
N SER A 301 -10.24 -3.94 13.71
CA SER A 301 -9.27 -4.70 12.91
C SER A 301 -8.01 -3.87 12.62
N TYR A 302 -6.85 -4.46 12.93
CA TYR A 302 -5.54 -3.82 12.85
C TYR A 302 -5.48 -2.48 13.62
N SER A 303 -6.04 -2.47 14.83
CA SER A 303 -6.15 -1.31 15.72
C SER A 303 -6.78 -0.08 15.05
N GLY A 304 -7.71 -0.28 14.10
CA GLY A 304 -8.37 0.78 13.35
C GLY A 304 -7.51 1.47 12.28
N GLN A 305 -6.30 0.98 12.00
CA GLN A 305 -5.35 1.57 11.03
C GLN A 305 -5.69 1.22 9.57
N ARG A 306 -6.96 1.45 9.19
CA ARG A 306 -7.53 1.07 7.89
C ARG A 306 -8.35 2.22 7.30
N CYS A 307 -8.17 2.51 6.01
CA CYS A 307 -8.98 3.51 5.31
C CYS A 307 -10.44 3.08 5.23
N THR A 308 -10.69 1.83 4.83
CA THR A 308 -12.02 1.18 4.87
C THR A 308 -12.21 0.47 6.21
N ALA A 309 -12.91 1.13 7.11
CA ALA A 309 -13.20 0.69 8.47
C ALA A 309 -14.37 1.51 9.03
N VAL A 310 -15.20 0.86 9.85
CA VAL A 310 -16.28 1.53 10.58
C VAL A 310 -15.67 2.51 11.57
N LYS A 311 -15.90 3.81 11.37
CA LYS A 311 -15.33 4.88 12.21
C LYS A 311 -16.38 5.79 12.84
N VAL A 312 -17.64 5.63 12.43
CA VAL A 312 -18.81 6.29 13.01
C VAL A 312 -19.94 5.28 13.04
N VAL A 313 -20.67 5.23 14.15
CA VAL A 313 -21.91 4.46 14.27
C VAL A 313 -23.04 5.47 14.47
N LEU A 314 -24.03 5.44 13.60
CA LEU A 314 -25.24 6.24 13.67
C LEU A 314 -26.39 5.27 13.98
N VAL A 315 -26.94 5.33 15.18
CA VAL A 315 -27.92 4.36 15.68
C VAL A 315 -29.19 5.07 16.10
N MET A 316 -30.34 4.48 15.80
CA MET A 316 -31.63 4.97 16.28
C MET A 316 -31.70 4.92 17.81
N GLU A 317 -32.22 5.99 18.42
CA GLU A 317 -32.25 6.19 19.87
C GLU A 317 -32.88 5.00 20.61
N SER A 318 -33.95 4.43 20.06
CA SER A 318 -34.70 3.29 20.61
C SER A 318 -33.87 2.01 20.80
N VAL A 319 -32.75 1.87 20.10
CA VAL A 319 -31.88 0.68 20.15
C VAL A 319 -30.44 1.00 20.56
N ALA A 320 -30.14 2.27 20.87
CA ALA A 320 -28.79 2.76 21.13
C ALA A 320 -28.15 2.11 22.36
N ASP A 321 -28.83 2.13 23.51
CA ASP A 321 -28.29 1.58 24.77
C ASP A 321 -27.98 0.08 24.65
N VAL A 322 -28.91 -0.68 24.06
CA VAL A 322 -28.75 -2.13 23.84
C VAL A 322 -27.55 -2.42 22.93
N LEU A 323 -27.35 -1.60 21.89
CA LEU A 323 -26.21 -1.76 21.00
C LEU A 323 -24.89 -1.41 21.72
N VAL A 324 -24.85 -0.31 22.47
CA VAL A 324 -23.67 0.13 23.22
C VAL A 324 -23.22 -0.97 24.19
N ASP A 325 -24.14 -1.56 24.94
CA ASP A 325 -23.84 -2.67 25.86
C ASP A 325 -23.24 -3.88 25.14
N LYS A 326 -23.81 -4.26 23.99
CA LYS A 326 -23.30 -5.37 23.17
C LYS A 326 -21.91 -5.09 22.62
N VAL A 327 -21.65 -3.85 22.15
CA VAL A 327 -20.33 -3.44 21.64
C VAL A 327 -19.32 -3.42 22.78
N LYS A 328 -19.64 -2.81 23.92
CA LYS A 328 -18.80 -2.77 25.12
C LYS A 328 -18.40 -4.18 25.58
N ALA A 329 -19.35 -5.10 25.66
CA ALA A 329 -19.10 -6.48 26.04
C ALA A 329 -18.16 -7.22 25.08
N LYS A 330 -18.16 -6.87 23.79
CA LYS A 330 -17.23 -7.45 22.81
C LYS A 330 -15.87 -6.77 22.84
N ILE A 331 -15.80 -5.45 23.05
CA ILE A 331 -14.53 -4.72 23.24
C ILE A 331 -13.74 -5.32 24.40
N ALA A 332 -14.41 -5.63 25.52
CA ALA A 332 -13.78 -6.22 26.69
C ALA A 332 -13.12 -7.59 26.44
N LYS A 333 -13.41 -8.24 25.31
CA LYS A 333 -12.83 -9.54 24.91
C LYS A 333 -11.62 -9.39 23.98
N LEU A 334 -11.34 -8.19 23.48
CA LEU A 334 -10.21 -7.95 22.58
C LEU A 334 -8.90 -8.08 23.36
N THR A 335 -8.01 -8.89 22.83
CA THR A 335 -6.64 -9.03 23.34
C THR A 335 -5.82 -7.82 22.93
N VAL A 336 -5.05 -7.26 23.86
CA VAL A 336 -4.25 -6.04 23.66
C VAL A 336 -2.80 -6.35 24.01
N GLY A 337 -1.88 -6.18 23.06
CA GLY A 337 -0.50 -6.59 23.29
C GLY A 337 0.38 -6.61 22.03
N PRO A 338 1.49 -7.36 22.06
CA PRO A 338 2.46 -7.41 20.97
C PRO A 338 1.88 -8.12 19.73
N PRO A 339 2.27 -7.71 18.51
CA PRO A 339 1.81 -8.33 17.26
C PRO A 339 2.29 -9.77 17.07
N GLU A 340 3.40 -10.15 17.72
CA GLU A 340 3.95 -11.51 17.70
C GLU A 340 3.01 -12.54 18.33
N ASP A 341 2.24 -12.12 19.34
CA ASP A 341 1.28 -12.97 20.06
C ASP A 341 -0.11 -12.96 19.40
N ASP A 342 -0.23 -12.35 18.22
CA ASP A 342 -1.47 -12.26 17.44
C ASP A 342 -2.62 -11.56 18.20
N CYS A 343 -2.27 -10.57 19.03
CA CYS A 343 -3.26 -9.76 19.74
C CYS A 343 -4.17 -8.99 18.75
N ASP A 344 -5.45 -8.86 19.10
CA ASP A 344 -6.44 -8.14 18.29
C ASP A 344 -6.06 -6.65 18.13
N ILE A 345 -5.49 -6.09 19.19
CA ILE A 345 -5.05 -4.69 19.27
C ILE A 345 -3.55 -4.66 19.51
N THR A 346 -2.84 -4.13 18.53
CA THR A 346 -1.40 -3.95 18.53
C THR A 346 -1.03 -2.46 18.53
N PRO A 347 0.25 -2.12 18.81
CA PRO A 347 0.70 -0.73 18.80
C PRO A 347 0.44 -0.03 17.47
N VAL A 348 0.03 1.24 17.53
CA VAL A 348 -0.11 2.06 16.31
C VAL A 348 1.27 2.41 15.74
N VAL A 349 1.31 2.70 14.45
CA VAL A 349 2.54 2.76 13.63
C VAL A 349 3.64 3.71 14.17
N SER A 350 3.27 4.77 14.88
CA SER A 350 4.23 5.76 15.37
C SER A 350 3.69 6.53 16.58
N GLU A 351 4.61 7.16 17.30
CA GLU A 351 4.27 8.07 18.40
C GLU A 351 3.45 9.27 17.92
N SER A 352 3.73 9.79 16.72
CA SER A 352 2.92 10.86 16.13
C SER A 352 1.48 10.43 15.87
N SER A 353 1.25 9.19 15.43
CA SER A 353 -0.09 8.62 15.28
C SER A 353 -0.77 8.46 16.64
N ALA A 354 -0.04 7.97 17.64
CA ALA A 354 -0.57 7.80 18.98
C ALA A 354 -0.95 9.14 19.64
N ASN A 355 -0.13 10.18 19.45
CA ASN A 355 -0.42 11.53 19.93
C ASN A 355 -1.64 12.14 19.23
N PHE A 356 -1.80 11.90 17.93
CA PHE A 356 -2.99 12.36 17.19
C PHE A 356 -4.27 11.69 17.71
N ILE A 357 -4.24 10.36 17.92
CA ILE A 357 -5.37 9.61 18.47
C ILE A 357 -5.72 10.11 19.88
N GLU A 358 -4.72 10.28 20.74
CA GLU A 358 -4.93 10.81 22.09
C GLU A 358 -5.53 12.23 22.08
N GLY A 359 -5.13 13.06 21.12
CA GLY A 359 -5.72 14.39 20.91
C GLY A 359 -7.22 14.32 20.63
N LEU A 360 -7.66 13.38 19.77
CA LEU A 360 -9.09 13.15 19.49
C LEU A 360 -9.85 12.66 20.73
N VAL A 361 -9.24 11.79 21.52
CA VAL A 361 -9.85 11.31 22.77
C VAL A 361 -10.03 12.46 23.76
N LYS A 362 -9.01 13.30 23.95
CA LYS A 362 -9.07 14.46 24.84
C LYS A 362 -10.13 15.47 24.39
N ASP A 363 -10.16 15.79 23.09
CA ASP A 363 -11.16 16.69 22.50
C ASP A 363 -12.59 16.16 22.72
N ALA A 364 -12.84 14.86 22.51
CA ALA A 364 -14.14 14.25 22.76
C ALA A 364 -14.56 14.36 24.24
N LYS A 365 -13.63 14.10 25.17
CA LYS A 365 -13.88 14.23 26.62
C LYS A 365 -14.19 15.68 27.02
N GLU A 366 -13.42 16.64 26.52
CA GLU A 366 -13.63 18.07 26.77
C GLU A 366 -14.99 18.56 26.25
N LYS A 367 -15.49 17.96 25.16
CA LYS A 367 -16.82 18.24 24.58
C LYS A 367 -17.97 17.44 25.21
N GLY A 368 -17.72 16.69 26.29
CA GLY A 368 -18.75 15.99 27.05
C GLY A 368 -19.11 14.59 26.52
N ALA A 369 -18.26 13.96 25.70
CA ALA A 369 -18.47 12.57 25.33
C ALA A 369 -18.41 11.65 26.57
N THR A 370 -19.31 10.68 26.63
CA THR A 370 -19.32 9.65 27.68
C THR A 370 -18.50 8.46 27.21
N PHE A 371 -17.45 8.10 27.96
CA PHE A 371 -16.64 6.91 27.66
C PHE A 371 -17.23 5.68 28.33
N CYS A 372 -17.32 4.58 27.59
CA CYS A 372 -17.81 3.31 28.11
C CYS A 372 -16.78 2.58 28.99
N GLN A 373 -15.51 2.98 28.91
CA GLN A 373 -14.38 2.50 29.70
C GLN A 373 -13.32 3.60 29.88
N GLU A 374 -12.40 3.43 30.82
CA GLU A 374 -11.29 4.37 30.99
C GLU A 374 -10.34 4.34 29.79
N TYR A 375 -9.91 5.52 29.35
CA TYR A 375 -8.87 5.64 28.33
C TYR A 375 -7.51 5.21 28.91
N LYS A 376 -6.82 4.32 28.20
CA LYS A 376 -5.49 3.82 28.56
C LYS A 376 -4.57 3.80 27.35
N ARG A 377 -3.33 4.22 27.55
CA ARG A 377 -2.24 4.21 26.56
C ARG A 377 -0.91 3.90 27.23
N ASP A 378 -0.08 3.12 26.54
CA ASP A 378 1.33 2.89 26.88
C ASP A 378 2.19 3.03 25.61
N GLY A 379 2.90 4.16 25.49
CA GLY A 379 3.68 4.48 24.31
C GLY A 379 2.82 4.51 23.03
N ASN A 380 3.03 3.54 22.15
CA ASN A 380 2.25 3.38 20.91
C ASN A 380 1.07 2.40 21.07
N LEU A 381 0.96 1.67 22.17
CA LEU A 381 -0.15 0.76 22.44
C LEU A 381 -1.32 1.54 23.05
N ILE A 382 -2.47 1.51 22.39
CA ILE A 382 -3.68 2.23 22.82
C ILE A 382 -4.78 1.19 23.00
N TRP A 383 -5.42 1.18 24.18
CA TRP A 383 -6.52 0.27 24.44
C TRP A 383 -7.77 0.74 23.68
N PRO A 384 -8.62 -0.19 23.19
CA PRO A 384 -9.89 0.15 22.57
C PRO A 384 -10.71 1.09 23.46
N LEU A 385 -11.14 2.21 22.86
CA LEU A 385 -12.06 3.15 23.49
C LEU A 385 -13.37 3.16 22.71
N LEU A 386 -14.48 3.14 23.45
CA LEU A 386 -15.83 3.36 22.95
C LEU A 386 -16.38 4.62 23.60
#